data_AF-A0AAU8LT49-F1
#
_entry.id   AF-A0AAU8LT49-F1
#
_cell.length_a   1.000
_cell.length_b   1.000
_cell.length_c   1.000
_cell.angle_alpha   90.00
_cell.angle_beta   90.00
_cell.angle_gamma   90.00
#
_symmetry.space_group_name_H-M   'P 1'
#
loop_
_entity.id
_entity.type
_entity.pdbx_description
1 polymer ?
#
loop_
_entity_poly.entity_id
_entity_poly.type
_entity_poly.pdbx_seq_one_letter_code
_entity_poly.pdbx_strand_id
1 'polypeptide(L)'
;MSKSKKLKGRKPKLTPEQKRQKKVNREQYKTIFINGKQKRVRRPPSIDGMPVDEFIARNADPLWLHQNGYHELLAEQEAEQGQDTENSSQENEDPPF
;
A
#
# COMPACT_ATOMS: atom_id res chain seq x y z
N MET A 1 48.86 6.26 24.42
CA MET A 1 47.65 5.87 23.66
C MET A 1 48.05 5.60 22.21
N SER A 2 48.19 4.33 21.84
CA SER A 2 48.64 3.96 20.49
C SER A 2 47.53 4.21 19.46
N LYS A 3 47.80 5.09 18.49
CA LYS A 3 46.94 5.23 17.30
C LYS A 3 47.13 3.98 16.45
N SER A 4 46.09 3.15 16.32
CA SER A 4 46.18 1.96 15.45
C SER A 4 46.30 2.41 13.98
N LYS A 5 47.28 1.83 13.29
CA LYS A 5 47.60 2.11 11.89
C LYS A 5 46.47 1.55 11.03
N LYS A 6 45.68 2.41 10.39
CA LYS A 6 44.53 2.03 9.55
C LYS A 6 45.03 1.23 8.34
N LEU A 7 44.84 -0.10 8.38
CA LEU A 7 45.15 -0.99 7.25
C LEU A 7 44.31 -0.59 6.03
N LYS A 8 44.96 0.03 5.03
CA LYS A 8 44.43 0.21 3.67
C LYS A 8 44.24 -1.19 3.08
N GLY A 9 43.02 -1.72 3.07
CA GLY A 9 42.79 -2.97 2.34
C GLY A 9 41.42 -3.63 2.47
N ARG A 10 40.70 -3.50 3.59
CA ARG A 10 39.38 -4.16 3.72
C ARG A 10 38.41 -3.28 4.49
N LYS A 11 37.26 -2.96 3.88
CA LYS A 11 36.16 -2.29 4.59
C LYS A 11 35.65 -3.24 5.69
N PRO A 12 35.45 -2.77 6.92
CA PRO A 12 34.91 -3.61 7.99
C PRO A 12 33.51 -4.12 7.63
N LYS A 13 33.17 -5.33 8.08
CA LYS A 13 31.82 -5.88 7.92
C LYS A 13 30.83 -4.99 8.67
N LEU A 14 29.59 -4.89 8.16
CA LEU A 14 28.53 -4.15 8.84
C LEU A 14 28.21 -4.78 10.19
N THR A 15 28.06 -3.93 11.21
CA THR A 15 27.50 -4.34 12.50
C THR A 15 26.03 -4.75 12.36
N PRO A 16 25.48 -5.55 13.29
CA PRO A 16 24.05 -5.93 13.25
C PRO A 16 23.13 -4.71 13.16
N GLU A 17 23.43 -3.65 13.90
CA GLU A 17 22.65 -2.40 13.90
C GLU A 17 22.71 -1.70 12.53
N GLN A 18 23.89 -1.63 11.91
CA GLN A 18 24.01 -1.08 10.56
C GLN A 18 23.23 -1.90 9.52
N LYS A 19 23.12 -3.23 9.69
CA LYS A 19 22.31 -4.09 8.82
C LYS A 19 20.81 -3.78 9.00
N ARG A 20 20.34 -3.59 10.23
CA ARG A 20 18.94 -3.20 10.52
C ARG A 20 18.62 -1.85 9.90
N GLN A 21 19.46 -0.85 10.11
CA GLN A 21 19.26 0.47 9.51
C GLN A 21 19.28 0.41 7.97
N LYS A 22 20.12 -0.44 7.37
CA LYS A 22 20.12 -0.66 5.92
C LYS A 22 18.80 -1.29 5.44
N LYS A 23 18.19 -2.19 6.22
CA LYS A 23 16.88 -2.78 5.92
C LYS A 23 15.78 -1.71 5.97
N VAL A 24 15.70 -0.96 7.08
CA VAL A 24 14.74 0.14 7.24
C VAL A 24 14.89 1.18 6.11
N ASN A 25 16.12 1.58 5.79
CA ASN A 25 16.37 2.53 4.71
C ASN A 25 15.94 1.98 3.34
N ARG A 26 16.08 0.68 3.10
CA ARG A 26 15.63 0.03 1.86
C ARG A 26 14.13 -0.06 1.77
N GLU A 27 13.42 -0.15 2.88
CA GLU A 27 11.95 -0.19 2.94
C GLU A 27 11.37 1.20 2.75
N GLN A 28 11.92 2.20 3.44
CA GLN A 28 11.40 3.57 3.44
C GLN A 28 11.81 4.41 2.23
N TYR A 29 12.95 4.11 1.59
CA TYR A 29 13.48 4.95 0.51
C TYR A 29 13.72 4.14 -0.77
N LYS A 30 13.46 4.78 -1.91
CA LYS A 30 13.88 4.32 -3.23
C LYS A 30 14.79 5.35 -3.88
N THR A 31 15.60 4.88 -4.83
CA THR A 31 16.46 5.75 -5.61
C THR A 31 15.87 5.89 -7.00
N ILE A 32 15.64 7.12 -7.43
CA ILE A 32 15.10 7.45 -8.75
C ILE A 32 16.09 8.33 -9.50
N PHE A 33 16.05 8.28 -10.82
CA PHE A 33 16.80 9.20 -11.67
C PHE A 33 15.88 10.35 -12.07
N ILE A 34 16.25 11.58 -11.70
CA ILE A 34 15.57 12.80 -12.13
C ILE A 34 16.62 13.66 -12.83
N ASN A 35 16.37 13.99 -14.11
CA ASN A 35 17.25 14.84 -14.92
C ASN A 35 18.71 14.35 -14.95
N GLY A 36 18.91 13.05 -15.15
CA GLY A 36 20.23 12.42 -15.18
C GLY A 36 20.93 12.31 -13.81
N LYS A 37 20.31 12.78 -12.73
CA LYS A 37 20.86 12.70 -11.37
C LYS A 37 20.15 11.64 -10.54
N GLN A 38 20.94 10.82 -9.86
CA GLN A 38 20.45 9.82 -8.93
C GLN A 38 20.02 10.49 -7.61
N LYS A 39 18.71 10.50 -7.31
CA LYS A 39 18.13 11.09 -6.09
C LYS A 39 17.46 10.02 -5.23
N ARG A 40 17.65 10.12 -3.91
CA ARG A 40 17.01 9.22 -2.93
C ARG A 40 15.72 9.88 -2.42
N VAL A 41 14.59 9.21 -2.64
CA VAL A 41 13.24 9.71 -2.32
C VAL A 41 12.52 8.70 -1.44
N ARG A 42 11.64 9.19 -0.56
CA ARG A 42 10.78 8.31 0.26
C ARG A 42 9.84 7.51 -0.64
N ARG A 43 9.60 6.26 -0.31
CA ARG A 43 8.56 5.47 -0.99
C ARG A 43 7.19 6.01 -0.61
N PRO A 44 6.24 6.04 -1.55
CA PRO A 44 4.84 6.27 -1.19
C PRO A 44 4.41 5.21 -0.16
N PRO A 45 3.50 5.55 0.76
CA PRO A 45 2.97 4.58 1.71
C PRO A 45 2.25 3.46 0.96
N SER A 46 2.47 2.23 1.38
CA SER A 46 1.81 1.04 0.83
C SER A 46 1.51 0.09 1.98
N ILE A 47 0.30 -0.46 2.00
CA ILE A 47 -0.18 -1.43 2.99
C ILE A 47 -0.16 -2.80 2.30
N ASP A 48 0.53 -3.78 2.90
CA ASP A 48 0.68 -5.15 2.36
C ASP A 48 1.12 -5.24 0.87
N GLY A 49 1.90 -4.27 0.42
CA GLY A 49 2.40 -4.20 -0.96
C GLY A 49 1.43 -3.55 -1.95
N MET A 50 0.27 -3.09 -1.47
CA MET A 50 -0.74 -2.36 -2.22
C MET A 50 -0.69 -0.86 -1.87
N PRO A 51 -0.89 0.06 -2.83
CA PRO A 51 -1.06 1.48 -2.51
C PRO A 51 -2.25 1.69 -1.57
N VAL A 52 -2.13 2.70 -0.70
CA VAL A 52 -3.14 2.98 0.35
C VAL A 52 -4.52 3.21 -0.25
N ASP A 53 -4.60 3.95 -1.36
CA ASP A 53 -5.88 4.30 -2.00
C ASP A 53 -6.62 3.05 -2.48
N GLU A 54 -5.89 2.09 -3.06
CA GLU A 54 -6.45 0.82 -3.52
C GLU A 54 -6.83 -0.09 -2.35
N PHE A 55 -6.09 -0.04 -1.24
CA PHE A 55 -6.46 -0.74 -0.01
C PHE A 55 -7.78 -0.20 0.57
N ILE A 56 -7.96 1.12 0.57
CA ILE A 56 -9.19 1.79 1.01
C ILE A 56 -10.37 1.38 0.13
N ALA A 57 -10.23 1.48 -1.19
CA ALA A 57 -11.31 1.14 -2.12
C ALA A 57 -11.83 -0.30 -1.94
N ARG A 58 -10.93 -1.25 -1.63
CA ARG A 58 -11.31 -2.66 -1.45
C ARG A 58 -11.87 -3.03 -0.07
N ASN A 59 -11.42 -2.36 0.99
CA ASN A 59 -11.67 -2.82 2.36
C ASN A 59 -12.47 -1.83 3.21
N ALA A 60 -12.68 -0.59 2.76
CA ALA A 60 -13.34 0.43 3.57
C ALA A 60 -14.85 0.24 3.58
N ASP A 61 -15.43 0.39 4.78
CA ASP A 61 -16.86 0.39 4.98
C ASP A 61 -17.50 1.67 4.37
N PRO A 62 -18.74 1.61 3.87
CA PRO A 62 -19.47 2.78 3.36
C PRO A 62 -19.51 3.96 4.36
N LEU A 63 -19.69 3.64 5.65
CA LEU A 63 -19.67 4.64 6.72
C LEU A 63 -18.30 5.33 6.84
N TRP A 64 -17.22 4.55 6.69
CA TRP A 64 -15.87 5.07 6.73
C TRP A 64 -15.58 5.96 5.51
N LEU A 65 -15.99 5.52 4.32
CA LEU A 65 -15.85 6.29 3.07
C LEU A 65 -16.57 7.63 3.18
N HIS A 66 -17.81 7.63 3.70
CA HIS A 66 -18.59 8.83 3.92
C HIS A 66 -17.92 9.81 4.90
N GLN A 67 -17.41 9.31 6.04
CA GLN A 67 -16.73 10.14 7.04
C GLN A 67 -15.43 10.77 6.53
N ASN A 68 -14.71 10.07 5.65
CA ASN A 68 -13.44 10.54 5.10
C ASN A 68 -13.58 11.26 3.75
N GLY A 69 -14.81 11.49 3.28
CA GLY A 69 -15.11 12.25 2.06
C GLY A 69 -14.86 11.50 0.75
N TYR A 70 -14.76 10.17 0.77
CA TYR A 70 -14.60 9.34 -0.42
C TYR A 70 -15.94 9.02 -1.09
N HIS A 71 -16.69 10.06 -1.46
CA HIS A 71 -18.01 9.92 -2.07
C HIS A 71 -17.97 9.25 -3.45
N GLU A 72 -16.88 9.40 -4.19
CA GLU A 72 -16.68 8.74 -5.49
C GLU A 72 -16.69 7.22 -5.34
N LEU A 73 -15.90 6.70 -4.39
CA LEU A 73 -15.83 5.26 -4.08
C LEU A 73 -17.16 4.75 -3.50
N LEU A 74 -17.86 5.56 -2.71
CA LEU A 74 -19.16 5.21 -2.18
C LEU A 74 -20.20 5.02 -3.30
N ALA A 75 -20.25 5.97 -4.25
CA ALA A 75 -21.16 5.89 -5.38
C ALA A 75 -20.88 4.69 -6.29
N GLU A 76 -19.60 4.34 -6.49
CA GLU A 76 -19.19 3.13 -7.19
C GLU A 76 -19.68 1.86 -6.45
N GLN A 77 -19.50 1.78 -5.13
CA GLN A 77 -20.00 0.65 -4.33
C GLN A 77 -21.53 0.50 -4.34
N GLU A 78 -22.27 1.61 -4.33
CA GLU A 78 -23.73 1.60 -4.41
C GLU A 78 -24.22 1.13 -5.78
N ALA A 79 -23.56 1.55 -6.85
CA ALA A 79 -23.89 1.13 -8.22
C ALA A 79 -23.67 -0.38 -8.44
N GLU A 80 -22.65 -0.97 -7.80
CA GLU A 80 -22.40 -2.42 -7.85
C GLU A 80 -23.47 -3.21 -7.07
N GLN A 81 -23.92 -2.72 -5.90
CA GLN A 81 -24.92 -3.41 -5.06
C GLN A 81 -26.34 -3.37 -5.64
N GLY A 82 -26.67 -2.38 -6.48
CA GLY A 82 -27.98 -2.23 -7.10
C GLY A 82 -28.33 -3.29 -8.16
N GLN A 83 -27.38 -4.14 -8.58
CA GLN A 83 -27.63 -5.14 -9.63
C GLN A 83 -28.11 -6.50 -9.11
N ASP A 84 -27.98 -6.77 -7.81
CA ASP A 84 -28.32 -8.09 -7.24
C ASP A 84 -29.78 -8.21 -6.76
N THR A 85 -30.51 -7.09 -6.63
CA THR A 85 -31.87 -7.10 -6.06
C THR A 85 -32.98 -7.38 -7.08
N GLU A 86 -32.73 -7.18 -8.38
CA GLU A 86 -33.77 -7.40 -9.40
C GLU A 86 -33.87 -8.85 -9.90
N ASN A 87 -32.91 -9.73 -9.57
CA ASN A 87 -32.86 -11.10 -10.11
C ASN A 87 -33.39 -12.19 -9.15
N SER A 88 -33.99 -11.82 -8.01
CA SER A 88 -34.49 -12.75 -6.98
C SER A 88 -36.02 -12.77 -6.86
N SER A 89 -36.74 -11.96 -7.64
CA SER A 89 -38.21 -11.81 -7.50
C SER A 89 -39.05 -12.56 -8.53
N GLN A 90 -38.46 -13.36 -9.41
CA GLN A 90 -39.20 -14.13 -10.42
C GLN A 90 -39.00 -15.63 -10.22
N GLU A 91 -39.64 -16.22 -9.20
CA GLU A 91 -39.92 -17.67 -9.13
C GLU A 91 -40.80 -17.95 -7.89
N ASN A 92 -42.02 -17.42 -7.85
CA ASN A 92 -43.11 -17.93 -7.01
C ASN A 92 -44.45 -17.60 -7.70
N GLU A 93 -44.79 -18.36 -8.73
CA GLU A 93 -46.18 -18.48 -9.18
C GLU A 93 -46.50 -19.98 -9.11
N ASP A 94 -47.05 -20.41 -7.98
CA ASP A 94 -47.64 -21.74 -7.83
C ASP A 94 -48.75 -21.89 -8.87
N PRO A 95 -48.68 -22.88 -9.79
CA PRO A 95 -49.73 -23.06 -10.78
C PRO A 95 -51.02 -23.54 -10.11
N PRO A 96 -52.18 -22.96 -10.43
CA PRO A 96 -53.44 -23.38 -9.85
C PRO A 96 -53.82 -24.77 -10.37
N PHE A 97 -53.99 -25.74 -9.47
CA PHE A 97 -54.82 -26.92 -9.71
C PHE A 97 -55.59 -27.33 -8.46
#